data_AF-A0A9E0CRS4-F1
#
_entry.id   AF-A0A9E0CRS4-F1
#
_cell.length_a   1.000
_cell.length_b   1.000
_cell.length_c   1.000
_cell.angle_alpha   90.00
_cell.angle_beta   90.00
_cell.angle_gamma   90.00
#
_symmetry.space_group_name_H-M   'P 1'
#
loop_
_entity.id
_entity.type
_entity.pdbx_description
1 polymer ?
#
loop_
_entity_poly.entity_id
_entity_poly.type
_entity_poly.pdbx_seq_one_letter_code
_entity_poly.pdbx_strand_id
1 'polypeptide(L)'
;MFETFDGLPAHPLVVHLPVVLVPLAALAVLALALRPRLLRTFGVVVTVLAGVGFAGALLATNSGEALEESFRAAGQTIPETLRDHAEMGDRAQVLAGLFFVITLAWVVYDRWHRRVGAERATAVVRKPRHLAIGLAVVAVLSGAAATASVTWAGHSGARSVWEQDQP
;
A
#
# COMPACT_ATOMS: atom_id res chain seq x y z
N MET A 1 -20.88 4.85 9.54
CA MET A 1 -21.11 3.37 9.50
C MET A 1 -19.84 2.54 9.76
N PHE A 2 -18.64 3.14 9.76
CA PHE A 2 -17.36 2.47 10.08
C PHE A 2 -16.66 3.08 11.31
N GLU A 3 -17.41 3.59 12.28
CA GLU A 3 -16.84 4.28 13.45
C GLU A 3 -16.43 3.30 14.55
N THR A 4 -17.22 2.25 14.76
CA THR A 4 -16.98 1.26 15.81
C THR A 4 -17.22 -0.17 15.33
N PHE A 5 -16.42 -1.11 15.82
CA PHE A 5 -16.60 -2.54 15.67
C PHE A 5 -16.57 -3.17 17.07
N ASP A 6 -17.67 -3.82 17.46
CA ASP A 6 -17.84 -4.39 18.80
C ASP A 6 -17.60 -3.38 19.95
N GLY A 7 -18.01 -2.12 19.74
CA GLY A 7 -17.84 -1.03 20.70
C GLY A 7 -16.44 -0.40 20.75
N LEU A 8 -15.47 -0.92 19.98
CA LEU A 8 -14.12 -0.36 19.86
C LEU A 8 -13.98 0.49 18.60
N PRO A 9 -13.12 1.53 18.59
CA PRO A 9 -12.80 2.27 17.37
C PRO A 9 -12.36 1.32 16.25
N ALA A 10 -12.94 1.48 15.06
CA ALA A 10 -12.61 0.59 13.94
C ALA A 10 -11.17 0.78 13.44
N HIS A 11 -10.62 1.99 13.57
CA HIS A 11 -9.32 2.35 13.02
C HIS A 11 -8.16 1.44 13.48
N PRO A 12 -7.92 1.20 14.79
CA PRO A 12 -6.90 0.25 15.26
C PRO A 12 -7.04 -1.17 14.71
N LEU A 13 -8.24 -1.64 14.39
CA LEU A 13 -8.42 -2.97 13.79
C LEU A 13 -8.03 -2.95 12.32
N VAL A 14 -8.50 -1.94 11.58
CA VAL A 14 -8.33 -1.83 10.13
C VAL A 14 -6.86 -1.58 9.74
N VAL A 15 -6.08 -0.86 10.54
CA VAL A 15 -4.66 -0.57 10.24
C VAL A 15 -3.78 -1.82 10.11
N HIS A 16 -4.19 -2.96 10.65
CA HIS A 16 -3.46 -4.22 10.50
C HIS A 16 -3.40 -4.67 9.04
N LEU A 17 -4.43 -4.38 8.24
CA LEU A 17 -4.47 -4.74 6.82
C LEU A 17 -3.31 -4.09 6.03
N PRO A 18 -3.19 -2.75 5.96
CA PRO A 18 -2.09 -2.14 5.22
C PRO A 18 -0.72 -2.44 5.85
N VAL A 19 -0.62 -2.47 7.19
CA VAL A 19 0.64 -2.74 7.91
C VAL A 19 1.21 -4.11 7.60
N VAL A 20 0.37 -5.13 7.38
CA VAL A 20 0.84 -6.49 7.04
C VAL A 20 0.92 -6.70 5.53
N LEU A 21 -0.13 -6.33 4.78
CA LEU A 21 -0.26 -6.72 3.38
C LEU A 21 0.64 -5.90 2.45
N VAL A 22 0.88 -4.62 2.72
CA VAL A 22 1.75 -3.78 1.87
C VAL A 22 3.20 -4.29 1.90
N PRO A 23 3.83 -4.51 3.08
CA PRO A 23 5.19 -5.06 3.13
C PRO A 23 5.27 -6.48 2.56
N LEU A 24 4.27 -7.32 2.85
CA LEU A 24 4.21 -8.68 2.30
C LEU A 24 4.15 -8.69 0.77
N ALA A 25 3.30 -7.84 0.19
CA ALA A 25 3.20 -7.69 -1.25
C ALA A 25 4.50 -7.11 -1.86
N ALA A 26 5.15 -6.15 -1.20
CA ALA A 26 6.43 -5.60 -1.65
C ALA A 26 7.54 -6.67 -1.70
N LEU A 27 7.64 -7.51 -0.66
CA LEU A 27 8.57 -8.64 -0.62
C LEU A 27 8.25 -9.67 -1.71
N ALA A 28 6.97 -9.96 -1.93
CA ALA A 28 6.55 -10.84 -3.02
C ALA A 28 6.91 -10.25 -4.39
N VAL A 29 6.67 -8.96 -4.64
CA VAL A 29 7.08 -8.27 -5.87
C VAL A 29 8.59 -8.38 -6.09
N LEU A 30 9.40 -8.14 -5.05
CA LEU A 30 10.85 -8.32 -5.11
C LEU A 30 11.24 -9.77 -5.47
N ALA A 31 10.64 -10.76 -4.81
CA ALA A 31 10.89 -12.16 -5.10
C ALA A 31 10.54 -12.53 -6.56
N LEU A 32 9.43 -12.00 -7.08
CA LEU A 32 9.01 -12.22 -8.47
C LEU A 32 9.89 -11.50 -9.48
N ALA A 33 10.42 -10.33 -9.14
CA ALA A 33 11.38 -9.60 -9.97
C ALA A 33 12.71 -10.38 -10.10
N LEU A 34 13.16 -10.99 -8.99
CA LEU A 34 14.35 -11.85 -8.96
C LEU A 34 14.13 -13.22 -9.63
N ARG A 35 12.88 -13.72 -9.62
CA ARG A 35 12.50 -15.01 -10.22
C ARG A 35 11.31 -14.85 -11.18
N PRO A 36 11.50 -14.30 -12.40
CA PRO A 36 10.41 -14.02 -13.34
C PRO A 36 9.59 -15.23 -13.81
N ARG A 37 10.10 -16.46 -13.57
CA ARG A 37 9.36 -17.71 -13.79
C ARG A 37 8.13 -17.81 -12.89
N LEU A 38 8.24 -17.34 -11.64
CA LEU A 38 7.17 -17.39 -10.64
C LEU A 38 6.05 -16.38 -10.94
N LEU A 39 6.35 -15.31 -11.68
CA LEU A 39 5.38 -14.27 -12.03
C LEU A 39 4.16 -14.82 -12.77
N ARG A 40 4.34 -15.91 -13.53
CA ARG A 40 3.24 -16.63 -14.21
C ARG A 40 2.17 -17.12 -13.24
N THR A 41 2.62 -17.72 -12.14
CA THR A 41 1.75 -18.42 -11.18
C THR A 41 1.26 -17.45 -10.11
N PHE A 42 2.16 -16.63 -9.57
CA PHE A 42 1.89 -15.78 -8.41
C PHE A 42 1.55 -14.32 -8.76
N GLY A 43 1.61 -13.93 -10.03
CA GLY A 43 1.32 -12.55 -10.45
C GLY A 43 -0.06 -12.05 -10.02
N VAL A 44 -1.11 -12.88 -10.11
CA VAL A 44 -2.45 -12.48 -9.63
C VAL A 44 -2.46 -12.34 -8.12
N VAL A 45 -1.85 -13.30 -7.41
CA VAL A 45 -1.82 -13.32 -5.95
C VAL A 45 -1.16 -12.05 -5.41
N VAL A 46 0.00 -11.67 -5.93
CA VAL A 46 0.69 -10.46 -5.47
C VAL A 46 -0.10 -9.19 -5.79
N THR A 47 -0.76 -9.12 -6.95
CA THR A 47 -1.62 -7.98 -7.30
C THR A 47 -2.82 -7.88 -6.36
N VAL A 48 -3.45 -9.01 -6.00
CA VAL A 48 -4.55 -9.05 -5.04
C VAL A 48 -4.05 -8.63 -3.65
N LEU A 49 -2.90 -9.12 -3.19
CA LEU A 49 -2.32 -8.70 -1.91
C LEU A 49 -2.06 -7.18 -1.87
N ALA A 50 -1.45 -6.62 -2.92
CA ALA A 50 -1.23 -5.18 -3.02
C ALA A 50 -2.56 -4.40 -3.07
N GLY A 51 -3.57 -4.91 -3.78
CA GLY A 51 -4.89 -4.29 -3.89
C GLY A 51 -5.66 -4.30 -2.56
N VAL A 52 -5.64 -5.42 -1.83
CA VAL A 52 -6.24 -5.51 -0.50
C VAL A 52 -5.48 -4.65 0.51
N GLY A 53 -4.15 -4.59 0.42
CA GLY A 53 -3.34 -3.66 1.23
C GLY A 53 -3.71 -2.19 0.98
N PHE A 54 -3.88 -1.79 -0.28
CA PHE A 54 -4.36 -0.46 -0.64
C PHE A 54 -5.79 -0.19 -0.16
N ALA A 55 -6.72 -1.14 -0.34
CA ALA A 55 -8.07 -1.03 0.18
C ALA A 55 -8.08 -0.89 1.71
N GLY A 56 -7.22 -1.63 2.41
CA GLY A 56 -7.01 -1.49 3.84
C GLY A 56 -6.48 -0.12 4.23
N ALA A 57 -5.57 0.47 3.45
CA ALA A 57 -5.09 1.83 3.67
C ALA A 57 -6.21 2.87 3.51
N LEU A 58 -7.06 2.74 2.48
CA LEU A 58 -8.24 3.60 2.31
C LEU A 58 -9.18 3.51 3.52
N LEU A 59 -9.50 2.29 3.96
CA LEU A 59 -10.37 2.09 5.12
C LEU A 59 -9.73 2.64 6.41
N ALA A 60 -8.41 2.51 6.56
CA ALA A 60 -7.69 3.05 7.70
C ALA A 60 -7.75 4.58 7.74
N THR A 61 -7.50 5.26 6.62
CA THR A 61 -7.61 6.74 6.54
C THR A 61 -9.03 7.20 6.86
N ASN A 62 -10.05 6.65 6.20
CA ASN A 62 -11.45 7.06 6.42
C ASN A 62 -11.91 6.82 7.87
N SER A 63 -11.51 5.69 8.48
CA SER A 63 -11.85 5.41 9.88
C SER A 63 -11.04 6.27 10.87
N GLY A 64 -9.83 6.69 10.50
CA GLY A 64 -9.00 7.60 11.28
C GLY A 64 -9.56 9.02 11.29
N GLU A 65 -9.98 9.52 10.13
CA GLU A 65 -10.65 10.83 9.99
C GLU A 65 -11.94 10.87 10.82
N ALA A 66 -12.78 9.83 10.72
CA ALA A 66 -14.01 9.73 11.52
C ALA A 66 -13.72 9.72 13.04
N LEU A 67 -12.64 9.06 13.47
CA LEU A 67 -12.22 9.06 14.87
C LEU A 67 -11.74 10.45 15.31
N GLU A 68 -10.95 11.14 14.48
CA GLU A 68 -10.50 12.50 14.77
C GLU A 68 -11.69 13.47 14.87
N GLU A 69 -12.67 13.37 13.98
CA GLU A 69 -13.91 14.15 14.03
C GLU A 69 -14.68 13.90 15.33
N SER A 70 -14.74 12.65 15.80
CA SER A 70 -15.40 12.32 17.07
C SER A 70 -14.71 12.98 18.28
N PHE A 71 -13.38 13.06 18.28
CA PHE A 71 -12.62 13.76 19.33
C PHE A 71 -12.87 15.28 19.28
N ARG A 72 -12.89 15.87 18.09
CA ARG A 72 -13.24 17.30 17.92
C ARG A 72 -14.67 17.59 18.37
N ALA A 73 -15.63 16.74 18.03
CA ALA A 73 -17.03 16.89 18.47
C ALA A 73 -17.18 16.77 19.99
N ALA A 74 -16.32 15.98 20.65
CA ALA A 74 -16.23 15.88 22.10
C ALA A 74 -15.47 17.05 22.76
N GLY A 75 -15.01 18.05 21.99
CA GLY A 75 -14.29 19.21 22.50
C GLY A 75 -12.82 18.96 22.85
N GLN A 76 -12.24 17.84 22.39
CA GLN A 76 -10.84 17.51 22.66
C GLN A 76 -9.89 18.27 21.72
N THR A 77 -8.74 18.67 22.24
CA THR A 77 -7.65 19.24 21.44
C THR A 77 -6.84 18.13 20.77
N ILE A 78 -6.73 18.18 19.44
CA ILE A 78 -5.92 17.25 18.65
C ILE A 78 -4.43 17.62 18.80
N PRO A 79 -3.59 16.76 19.42
CA PRO A 79 -2.16 17.04 19.56
C PRO A 79 -1.46 17.00 18.20
N GLU A 80 -0.33 17.70 18.10
CA GLU A 80 0.47 17.77 16.87
C GLU A 80 0.93 16.38 16.40
N THR A 81 1.30 15.49 17.33
CA THR A 81 1.70 14.12 17.04
C THR A 81 0.59 13.29 16.36
N LEU A 82 -0.68 13.55 16.67
CA LEU A 82 -1.81 12.88 15.99
C LEU A 82 -2.02 13.43 14.58
N ARG A 83 -1.81 14.75 14.39
CA ARG A 83 -1.87 15.39 13.07
C ARG A 83 -0.75 14.88 12.16
N ASP A 84 0.46 14.74 12.69
CA ASP A 84 1.59 14.13 11.98
C ASP A 84 1.27 12.69 11.56
N HIS A 85 0.66 11.90 12.44
CA HIS A 85 0.23 10.55 12.11
C HIS A 85 -0.80 10.53 10.97
N ALA A 86 -1.80 11.42 11.00
CA ALA A 86 -2.80 11.53 9.95
C ALA A 86 -2.16 11.87 8.59
N GLU A 87 -1.26 12.86 8.54
CA GLU A 87 -0.54 13.22 7.31
C GLU A 87 0.32 12.07 6.77
N MET A 88 0.98 11.32 7.65
CA MET A 88 1.76 10.14 7.25
C MET A 88 0.85 9.01 6.76
N GLY A 89 -0.34 8.86 7.35
CA GLY A 89 -1.38 7.93 6.91
C GLY A 89 -1.84 8.23 5.47
N ASP A 90 -2.10 9.49 5.16
CA ASP A 90 -2.50 9.93 3.81
C ASP A 90 -1.41 9.65 2.77
N ARG A 91 -0.15 9.93 3.13
CA ARG A 91 1.00 9.59 2.27
C ARG A 91 1.10 8.09 2.06
N ALA A 92 0.90 7.29 3.11
CA ALA A 92 0.91 5.83 3.02
C ALA A 92 -0.21 5.30 2.12
N GLN A 93 -1.42 5.87 2.21
CA GLN A 93 -2.54 5.54 1.33
C GLN A 93 -2.19 5.78 -0.14
N VAL A 94 -1.67 6.97 -0.47
CA VAL A 94 -1.31 7.33 -1.86
C VAL A 94 -0.22 6.40 -2.38
N LEU A 95 0.83 6.15 -1.60
CA LEU A 95 1.94 5.29 -2.01
C LEU A 95 1.51 3.81 -2.15
N ALA A 96 0.62 3.31 -1.28
CA ALA A 96 0.03 1.98 -1.43
C ALA A 96 -0.80 1.86 -2.72
N GLY A 97 -1.57 2.90 -3.07
CA GLY A 97 -2.33 2.95 -4.32
C GLY A 97 -1.43 2.96 -5.56
N LEU A 98 -0.37 3.77 -5.56
CA LEU A 98 0.63 3.77 -6.63
C LEU A 98 1.30 2.41 -6.78
N PHE A 99 1.72 1.81 -5.66
CA PHE A 99 2.32 0.47 -5.66
C PHE A 99 1.38 -0.58 -6.24
N PHE A 100 0.09 -0.56 -5.88
CA PHE A 100 -0.92 -1.46 -6.45
C PHE A 100 -1.06 -1.27 -7.96
N VAL A 101 -1.24 -0.04 -8.44
CA VAL A 101 -1.43 0.26 -9.88
C VAL A 101 -0.21 -0.15 -10.69
N ILE A 102 1.00 0.14 -10.21
CA ILE A 102 2.25 -0.22 -10.88
C ILE A 102 2.41 -1.75 -10.93
N THR A 103 2.13 -2.45 -9.83
CA THR A 103 2.18 -3.92 -9.76
C THR A 103 1.16 -4.56 -10.71
N LEU A 104 -0.07 -4.03 -10.74
CA LEU A 104 -1.11 -4.45 -11.68
C LEU A 104 -0.67 -4.24 -13.13
N ALA A 105 -0.13 -3.07 -13.46
CA ALA A 105 0.37 -2.76 -14.80
C ALA A 105 1.49 -3.72 -15.22
N TRP A 106 2.43 -4.02 -14.32
CA TRP A 106 3.51 -4.99 -14.57
C TRP A 106 2.97 -6.39 -14.86
N VAL A 107 2.04 -6.89 -14.03
CA VAL A 107 1.46 -8.23 -14.17
C VAL A 107 0.57 -8.34 -15.41
N VAL A 108 -0.22 -7.31 -15.72
CA VAL A 108 -1.06 -7.26 -16.93
C VAL A 108 -0.18 -7.22 -18.17
N TYR A 109 0.87 -6.40 -18.17
CA TYR A 109 1.82 -6.31 -19.27
C TYR A 109 2.53 -7.66 -19.52
N ASP A 110 3.01 -8.32 -18.46
CA ASP A 110 3.63 -9.64 -18.56
C ASP A 110 2.67 -10.68 -19.16
N ARG A 111 1.41 -10.69 -18.72
CA ARG A 111 0.37 -11.58 -19.29
C ARG A 111 0.09 -11.28 -20.75
N TRP A 112 -0.07 -10.02 -21.11
CA TRP A 112 -0.31 -9.60 -22.50
C TRP A 112 0.86 -10.01 -23.40
N HIS A 113 2.10 -9.68 -23.02
CA HIS A 113 3.31 -10.00 -23.77
C HIS A 113 3.44 -11.51 -24.04
N ARG A 114 3.14 -12.35 -23.03
CA ARG A 114 3.14 -13.81 -23.19
C ARG A 114 2.03 -14.34 -24.10
N ARG A 115 0.85 -13.71 -24.11
CA ARG A 115 -0.27 -14.11 -24.97
C ARG A 115 -0.03 -13.77 -26.44
N VAL A 116 0.50 -12.58 -26.73
CA VAL A 116 0.70 -12.14 -28.12
C VAL A 116 1.95 -12.70 -28.77
N GLY A 117 2.96 -13.08 -27.98
CA GLY A 117 4.25 -13.58 -28.47
C GLY A 117 5.20 -12.45 -28.90
N ALA A 118 6.49 -12.78 -29.05
CA ALA A 118 7.55 -11.78 -29.25
C ALA A 118 7.38 -10.95 -30.54
N GLU A 119 7.02 -11.60 -31.66
CA GLU A 119 6.86 -10.94 -32.96
C GLU A 119 5.75 -9.89 -32.94
N ARG A 120 4.56 -10.24 -32.42
CA ARG A 120 3.44 -9.29 -32.31
C ARG A 120 3.68 -8.22 -31.25
N ALA A 121 4.37 -8.56 -30.16
CA ALA A 121 4.74 -7.57 -29.14
C ALA A 121 5.67 -6.49 -29.71
N THR A 122 6.64 -6.87 -30.56
CA THR A 122 7.56 -5.90 -31.20
C THR A 122 6.87 -4.98 -32.20
N ALA A 123 5.73 -5.39 -32.77
CA ALA A 123 4.92 -4.54 -33.64
C ALA A 123 4.18 -3.42 -32.89
N VAL A 124 3.88 -3.62 -31.60
CA VAL A 124 3.17 -2.64 -30.75
C VAL A 124 4.16 -1.84 -29.89
N VAL A 125 5.20 -2.48 -29.37
CA VAL A 125 6.19 -1.89 -28.46
C VAL A 125 7.58 -2.13 -29.03
N ARG A 126 8.34 -1.05 -29.31
CA ARG A 126 9.69 -1.15 -29.90
C ARG A 126 10.66 -2.03 -29.10
N LYS A 127 10.59 -1.97 -27.76
CA LYS A 127 11.56 -2.61 -26.84
C LYS A 127 10.83 -3.32 -25.69
N PRO A 128 10.10 -4.42 -25.96
CA PRO A 128 9.18 -5.00 -25.00
C PRO A 128 9.86 -5.56 -23.75
N ARG A 129 11.09 -6.09 -23.90
CA ARG A 129 11.92 -6.55 -22.78
C ARG A 129 12.37 -5.41 -21.86
N HIS A 130 12.75 -4.26 -22.41
CA HIS A 130 13.18 -3.12 -21.60
C HIS A 130 12.01 -2.51 -20.83
N LEU A 131 10.82 -2.45 -21.43
CA LEU A 131 9.61 -2.05 -20.73
C LEU A 131 9.27 -3.01 -19.59
N ALA A 132 9.39 -4.33 -19.80
CA ALA A 132 9.18 -5.32 -18.74
C ALA A 132 10.12 -5.11 -17.54
N ILE A 133 11.41 -4.86 -17.82
CA ILE A 133 12.42 -4.58 -16.78
C ILE A 133 12.11 -3.26 -16.08
N GLY A 134 11.77 -2.21 -16.83
CA GLY A 134 11.40 -0.91 -16.26
C GLY A 134 10.21 -1.02 -15.31
N LEU A 135 9.14 -1.71 -15.73
CA LEU A 135 7.97 -1.96 -14.88
C LEU A 135 8.32 -2.75 -13.61
N ALA A 136 9.16 -3.78 -13.71
CA ALA A 136 9.61 -4.54 -12.55
C ALA A 136 10.40 -3.67 -11.57
N VAL A 137 11.33 -2.84 -12.05
CA VAL A 137 12.13 -1.93 -11.22
C VAL A 137 11.21 -0.92 -10.53
N VAL A 138 10.30 -0.28 -11.27
CA VAL A 138 9.37 0.70 -10.71
C VAL A 138 8.40 0.05 -9.71
N ALA A 139 7.97 -1.20 -9.92
CA ALA A 139 7.18 -1.96 -8.96
C ALA A 139 7.94 -2.23 -7.66
N VAL A 140 9.22 -2.62 -7.74
CA VAL A 140 10.05 -2.83 -6.54
C VAL A 140 10.27 -1.54 -5.78
N LEU A 141 10.60 -0.44 -6.47
CA LEU A 141 10.84 0.86 -5.83
C LEU A 141 9.57 1.43 -5.18
N SER A 142 8.43 1.33 -5.86
CA SER A 142 7.14 1.76 -5.29
C SER A 142 6.72 0.90 -4.09
N GLY A 143 6.97 -0.41 -4.13
CA GLY A 143 6.73 -1.30 -2.98
C GLY A 143 7.59 -0.95 -1.77
N ALA A 144 8.88 -0.63 -1.99
CA ALA A 144 9.78 -0.16 -0.93
C ALA A 144 9.30 1.19 -0.34
N ALA A 145 8.91 2.14 -1.20
CA ALA A 145 8.38 3.43 -0.77
C ALA A 145 7.08 3.29 0.04
N ALA A 146 6.13 2.46 -0.42
CA ALA A 146 4.88 2.19 0.28
C ALA A 146 5.14 1.53 1.64
N THR A 147 6.04 0.55 1.70
CA THR A 147 6.44 -0.12 2.94
C THR A 147 7.05 0.87 3.94
N ALA A 148 7.97 1.73 3.49
CA ALA A 148 8.57 2.76 4.34
C ALA A 148 7.52 3.74 4.87
N SER A 149 6.60 4.20 4.02
CA SER A 149 5.55 5.13 4.42
C SER A 149 4.59 4.53 5.45
N VAL A 150 4.15 3.28 5.27
CA VAL A 150 3.30 2.58 6.25
C VAL A 150 4.05 2.40 7.58
N THR A 151 5.35 2.12 7.54
CA THR A 151 6.19 2.00 8.74
C THR A 151 6.29 3.34 9.48
N TRP A 152 6.48 4.46 8.78
CA TRP A 152 6.53 5.79 9.39
C TRP A 152 5.17 6.24 9.93
N ALA A 153 4.07 5.92 9.24
CA ALA A 153 2.72 6.12 9.75
C ALA A 153 2.51 5.33 11.04
N GLY A 154 2.91 4.06 11.08
CA GLY A 154 2.84 3.24 12.31
C GLY A 154 3.70 3.80 13.44
N HIS A 155 4.93 4.23 13.15
CA HIS A 155 5.82 4.83 14.14
C HIS A 155 5.26 6.14 14.72
N SER A 156 4.79 7.05 13.87
CA SER A 156 4.14 8.30 14.33
C SER A 156 2.87 8.04 15.13
N GLY A 157 2.08 7.01 14.76
CA GLY A 157 0.92 6.57 15.54
C GLY A 157 1.29 6.01 16.91
N ALA A 158 2.39 5.27 17.01
CA ALA A 158 2.91 4.83 18.31
C ALA A 158 3.38 6.02 19.15
N ARG A 159 4.06 7.01 18.56
CA ARG A 159 4.46 8.23 19.28
C ARG A 159 3.25 9.02 19.77
N SER A 160 2.19 9.13 18.98
CA SER A 160 1.01 9.90 19.37
C SER A 160 0.31 9.35 20.61
N VAL A 161 0.44 8.07 20.93
CA VAL A 161 -0.17 7.47 22.12
C VAL A 161 0.83 7.27 23.27
N TRP A 162 2.12 6.99 22.99
CA TRP A 162 3.11 6.68 24.03
C TRP A 162 3.99 7.86 24.47
N GLU A 163 4.06 8.97 23.72
CA GLU A 163 4.86 10.15 24.08
C GLU A 163 4.03 11.31 24.67
N GLN A 164 2.76 11.07 25.02
CA GLN A 164 1.91 12.10 25.64
C GLN A 164 2.39 12.50 27.06
N ASP A 165 3.23 11.68 27.70
CA ASP A 165 3.70 11.85 29.09
C ASP A 165 5.24 11.79 29.22
N GLN A 166 5.94 12.80 28.70
CA GLN A 166 7.26 13.16 29.26
C GLN A 166 7.03 14.37 30.18
N PRO A 167 7.24 14.26 31.51
CA PRO A 167 7.09 15.37 32.45
C PRO A 167 8.05 16.53 32.17
#